data_AF-A0A2T5I4C2-F1
#
_entry.id   AF-A0A2T5I4C2-F1
#
_cell.length_a   1.000
_cell.length_b   1.000
_cell.length_c   1.000
_cell.angle_alpha   90.00
_cell.angle_beta   90.00
_cell.angle_gamma   90.00
#
_symmetry.space_group_name_H-M   'P 1'
#
loop_
_entity.id
_entity.type
_entity.pdbx_description
1 polymer ?
#
loop_
_entity_poly.entity_id
_entity_poly.type
_entity_poly.pdbx_seq_one_letter_code
_entity_poly.pdbx_strand_id
1 'polypeptide(L)'
;MKKRRPDQTTPFSELPRSRRRDLYVRLRWKITRKASYYGGKFTSDALLDEAGRPGPYKQWIDCLFLGGDGLTIWNATIVTATQQFWDEARLLAEERASSLLIDEQEEDGFIREGPFLANGQKYFRMVKRQPKAYACLGGLTRQEYEEQCERAIIENEPPVIHESFTIESGYRYGIGLYAIVQADEINREVIERTIERFREVGEKDWQSECLVSRELLPVETQENALSRIHHLQTAPGAGEFDEKLKVE
;
A
#
# COMPACT_ATOMS: atom_id res chain seq x y z
N MET A 1 35.19 15.07 -23.92
CA MET A 1 33.77 14.66 -23.93
C MET A 1 33.61 13.43 -23.02
N LYS A 2 33.03 13.59 -21.82
CA LYS A 2 32.80 12.47 -20.90
C LYS A 2 31.71 11.57 -21.49
N LYS A 3 32.02 10.28 -21.73
CA LYS A 3 31.03 9.27 -22.10
C LYS A 3 29.94 9.23 -21.01
N ARG A 4 28.70 9.58 -21.36
CA ARG A 4 27.53 9.39 -20.49
C ARG A 4 27.41 7.88 -20.21
N ARG A 5 27.31 7.49 -18.94
CA ARG A 5 26.91 6.12 -18.56
C ARG A 5 25.44 5.94 -18.97
N PRO A 6 25.08 4.96 -19.81
CA PRO A 6 23.71 4.79 -20.23
C PRO A 6 23.00 3.72 -19.38
N ASP A 7 22.56 4.06 -18.16
CA ASP A 7 21.63 3.23 -17.38
C ASP A 7 21.33 3.79 -15.97
N GLN A 8 20.30 4.64 -15.82
CA GLN A 8 19.61 4.71 -14.52
C GLN A 8 18.17 5.23 -14.53
N THR A 9 17.58 5.60 -15.67
CA THR A 9 16.27 6.30 -15.69
C THR A 9 15.29 5.85 -16.78
N THR A 10 15.63 4.90 -17.65
CA THR A 10 14.73 4.46 -18.72
C THR A 10 13.63 3.54 -18.15
N PRO A 11 12.34 3.87 -18.32
CA PRO A 11 11.21 2.99 -17.99
C PRO A 11 11.31 1.64 -18.68
N PHE A 12 10.69 0.60 -18.10
CA PHE A 12 10.75 -0.75 -18.65
C PHE A 12 10.19 -0.81 -20.09
N SER A 13 9.08 -0.11 -20.31
CA SER A 13 8.38 0.00 -21.60
C SER A 13 9.26 0.55 -22.72
N GLU A 14 10.20 1.44 -22.39
CA GLU A 14 11.14 2.07 -23.32
C GLU A 14 12.40 1.23 -23.59
N LEU A 15 12.60 0.12 -22.88
CA LEU A 15 13.76 -0.74 -23.10
C LEU A 15 13.69 -1.45 -24.47
N PRO A 16 14.86 -1.66 -25.12
CA PRO A 16 14.94 -2.50 -26.31
C PRO A 16 14.34 -3.88 -26.08
N ARG A 17 13.69 -4.43 -27.11
CA ARG A 17 12.98 -5.73 -27.05
C ARG A 17 13.85 -6.86 -26.48
N SER A 18 15.13 -6.92 -26.84
CA SER A 18 16.08 -7.93 -26.33
C SER A 18 16.28 -7.81 -24.81
N ARG A 19 16.45 -6.59 -24.29
CA ARG A 19 16.59 -6.35 -22.84
C ARG A 19 15.31 -6.70 -22.08
N ARG A 20 14.13 -6.35 -22.63
CA ARG A 20 12.84 -6.76 -22.05
C ARG A 20 12.71 -8.28 -21.98
N ARG A 21 13.07 -8.98 -23.06
CA ARG A 21 13.08 -10.44 -23.12
C ARG A 21 14.01 -11.06 -22.06
N ASP A 22 15.21 -10.51 -21.88
CA ASP A 22 16.16 -11.00 -20.87
C ASP A 22 15.62 -10.83 -19.45
N LEU A 23 15.05 -9.67 -19.14
CA LEU A 23 14.41 -9.40 -17.84
C LEU A 23 13.22 -10.33 -17.61
N TYR A 24 12.39 -10.54 -18.63
CA TYR A 24 11.25 -11.47 -18.59
C TYR A 24 11.71 -12.88 -18.23
N VAL A 25 12.75 -13.39 -18.91
CA VAL A 25 13.30 -14.73 -18.64
C VAL A 25 13.89 -14.82 -17.23
N ARG A 26 14.62 -13.78 -16.78
CA ARG A 26 15.15 -13.73 -15.40
C ARG A 26 14.04 -13.78 -14.36
N LEU A 27 12.98 -13.01 -14.55
CA LEU A 27 11.83 -13.00 -13.65
C LEU A 27 11.10 -14.36 -13.66
N ARG A 28 10.94 -14.99 -14.83
CA ARG A 28 10.40 -16.36 -14.94
C ARG A 28 11.16 -17.34 -14.04
N TRP A 29 12.48 -17.32 -14.09
CA TRP A 29 13.30 -18.17 -13.22
C TRP A 29 13.16 -17.80 -11.73
N LYS A 30 13.06 -16.51 -11.39
CA LYS A 30 12.80 -16.07 -10.00
C LYS A 30 11.46 -16.62 -9.49
N ILE A 31 10.41 -16.52 -10.29
CA ILE A 31 9.07 -17.04 -9.96
C ILE A 31 9.11 -18.56 -9.77
N THR A 32 9.71 -19.31 -10.70
CA THR A 32 9.83 -20.76 -10.59
C THR A 32 10.60 -21.18 -9.34
N ARG A 33 11.71 -20.50 -9.00
CA ARG A 33 12.48 -20.80 -7.79
C ARG A 33 11.72 -20.53 -6.50
N LYS A 34 10.86 -19.51 -6.49
CA LYS A 34 10.03 -19.14 -5.33
C LYS A 34 8.63 -19.77 -5.36
N ALA A 35 8.39 -20.75 -6.24
CA ALA A 35 7.05 -21.35 -6.42
C ALA A 35 6.51 -22.03 -5.16
N SER A 36 7.39 -22.56 -4.29
CA SER A 36 6.99 -23.12 -2.99
C SER A 36 6.36 -22.10 -2.06
N TYR A 37 6.70 -20.81 -2.20
CA TYR A 37 6.19 -19.73 -1.36
C TYR A 37 5.01 -19.00 -2.02
N TYR A 38 5.05 -18.76 -3.34
CA TYR A 38 4.07 -17.90 -4.03
C TYR A 38 3.25 -18.60 -5.12
N GLY A 39 3.38 -19.92 -5.28
CA GLY A 39 2.56 -20.69 -6.24
C GLY A 39 2.94 -20.59 -7.70
N GLY A 40 4.02 -19.89 -8.04
CA GLY A 40 4.61 -19.95 -9.38
C GLY A 40 3.93 -19.10 -10.45
N LYS A 41 2.93 -18.28 -10.11
CA LYS A 41 2.36 -17.25 -11.01
C LYS A 41 2.99 -15.87 -10.82
N PHE A 42 3.49 -15.59 -9.62
CA PHE A 42 4.09 -14.31 -9.26
C PHE A 42 5.25 -14.51 -8.28
N THR A 43 5.94 -13.41 -7.99
CA THR A 43 6.86 -13.30 -6.87
C THR A 43 6.62 -11.97 -6.18
N SER A 44 6.81 -11.94 -4.87
CA SER A 44 6.92 -10.70 -4.09
C SER A 44 8.21 -10.73 -3.28
N ASP A 45 8.52 -9.59 -2.67
CA ASP A 45 9.48 -9.48 -1.57
C ASP A 45 8.76 -9.39 -0.20
N ALA A 46 7.42 -9.24 -0.19
CA ALA A 46 6.59 -9.33 1.01
C ALA A 46 6.27 -10.79 1.38
N LEU A 47 6.19 -11.05 2.69
CA LEU A 47 5.73 -12.33 3.24
C LEU A 47 4.20 -12.36 3.24
N LEU A 48 3.62 -13.42 2.66
CA LEU A 48 2.16 -13.64 2.64
C LEU A 48 1.67 -14.36 3.89
N ASP A 49 2.40 -15.40 4.29
CA ASP A 49 1.93 -16.37 5.29
C ASP A 49 2.59 -16.16 6.66
N GLU A 50 2.73 -14.91 7.09
CA GLU A 50 3.20 -14.62 8.44
C GLU A 50 2.12 -15.05 9.45
N ALA A 51 2.44 -16.08 10.23
CA ALA A 51 1.51 -16.67 11.20
C ALA A 51 1.07 -15.61 12.21
N GLY A 52 -0.25 -15.48 12.40
CA GLY A 52 -0.82 -14.50 13.32
C GLY A 52 -0.85 -13.06 12.79
N ARG A 53 -0.47 -12.80 11.53
CA ARG A 53 -0.63 -11.47 10.92
C ARG A 53 -2.11 -11.07 10.89
N PRO A 54 -2.50 -9.95 11.53
CA PRO A 54 -3.90 -9.53 11.58
C PRO A 54 -4.44 -9.07 10.21
N GLY A 55 -5.74 -9.27 9.99
CA GLY A 55 -6.41 -9.00 8.71
C GLY A 55 -6.20 -7.60 8.13
N PRO A 56 -6.28 -6.50 8.91
CA PRO A 56 -6.01 -5.14 8.41
C PRO A 56 -4.60 -4.90 7.87
N TYR A 57 -3.62 -5.75 8.22
CA TYR A 57 -2.29 -5.70 7.60
C TYR A 57 -2.22 -6.47 6.28
N LYS A 58 -3.22 -7.28 5.93
CA LYS A 58 -3.27 -8.10 4.72
C LYS A 58 -4.18 -7.48 3.67
N GLN A 59 -4.16 -6.16 3.53
CA GLN A 59 -5.10 -5.45 2.66
C GLN A 59 -4.46 -4.99 1.33
N TRP A 60 -3.14 -5.16 1.20
CA TRP A 60 -2.42 -4.85 -0.04
C TRP A 60 -1.16 -5.70 -0.21
N ILE A 61 -0.66 -5.77 -1.44
CA ILE A 61 0.64 -6.35 -1.77
C ILE A 61 1.21 -5.75 -3.05
N ASP A 62 2.54 -5.57 -3.07
CA ASP A 62 3.30 -5.42 -4.29
C ASP A 62 3.83 -6.76 -4.79
N CYS A 63 3.60 -7.07 -6.06
CA CYS A 63 4.09 -8.30 -6.68
C CYS A 63 4.48 -8.11 -8.14
N LEU A 64 5.35 -9.01 -8.61
CA LEU A 64 5.78 -9.09 -10.00
C LEU A 64 5.21 -10.36 -10.64
N PHE A 65 4.63 -10.23 -11.83
CA PHE A 65 4.24 -11.38 -12.65
C PHE A 65 4.49 -11.14 -14.14
N LEU A 66 4.36 -12.19 -14.93
CA LEU A 66 4.65 -12.18 -16.37
C LEU A 66 3.37 -12.01 -17.19
N GLY A 67 3.42 -11.12 -18.18
CA GLY A 67 2.37 -10.98 -19.19
C GLY A 67 2.41 -12.11 -20.22
N GLY A 68 1.30 -12.30 -20.94
CA GLY A 68 1.12 -13.39 -21.91
C GLY A 68 1.96 -13.27 -23.19
N ASP A 69 2.45 -12.07 -23.49
CA ASP A 69 3.21 -11.75 -24.72
C ASP A 69 4.68 -12.23 -24.72
N GLY A 70 5.17 -12.73 -23.58
CA GLY A 70 6.56 -13.17 -23.43
C GLY A 70 7.58 -12.03 -23.30
N LEU A 71 7.14 -10.79 -23.11
CA LEU A 71 8.00 -9.60 -23.00
C LEU A 71 7.61 -8.71 -21.83
N THR A 72 6.34 -8.69 -21.46
CA THR A 72 5.80 -7.80 -20.44
C THR A 72 6.02 -8.37 -19.05
N ILE A 73 6.52 -7.50 -18.17
CA ILE A 73 6.58 -7.73 -16.73
C ILE A 73 5.58 -6.77 -16.12
N TRP A 74 4.63 -7.31 -15.39
CA TRP A 74 3.68 -6.52 -14.60
C TRP A 74 4.28 -6.31 -13.22
N ASN A 75 4.39 -5.04 -12.82
CA ASN A 75 4.67 -4.65 -11.46
C ASN A 75 3.39 -4.16 -10.81
N ALA A 76 2.76 -5.03 -10.05
CA ALA A 76 1.41 -4.86 -9.61
C ALA A 76 1.34 -4.51 -8.12
N THR A 77 0.60 -3.47 -7.81
CA THR A 77 0.07 -3.21 -6.48
C THR A 77 -1.39 -3.69 -6.49
N ILE A 78 -1.67 -4.72 -5.70
CA ILE A 78 -3.02 -5.27 -5.54
C ILE A 78 -3.53 -4.86 -4.17
N VAL A 79 -4.67 -4.19 -4.14
CA VAL A 79 -5.34 -3.74 -2.91
C VAL A 79 -6.74 -4.36 -2.82
N THR A 80 -7.20 -4.63 -1.61
CA THR A 80 -8.60 -4.99 -1.38
C THR A 80 -9.50 -3.76 -1.54
N ALA A 81 -10.79 -4.01 -1.77
CA ALA A 81 -11.83 -2.98 -1.71
C ALA A 81 -11.83 -2.24 -0.36
N THR A 82 -11.53 -2.94 0.74
CA THR A 82 -11.39 -2.35 2.07
C THR A 82 -10.23 -1.36 2.15
N GLN A 83 -9.05 -1.72 1.64
CA GLN A 83 -7.92 -0.79 1.60
C GLN A 83 -8.24 0.44 0.76
N GLN A 84 -8.77 0.22 -0.45
CA GLN A 84 -9.13 1.34 -1.33
C GLN A 84 -10.16 2.25 -0.67
N PHE A 85 -11.16 1.69 0.01
CA PHE A 85 -12.16 2.49 0.70
C PHE A 85 -11.57 3.38 1.79
N TRP A 86 -10.63 2.86 2.60
CA TRP A 86 -9.92 3.66 3.59
C TRP A 86 -9.07 4.75 2.93
N ASP A 87 -8.36 4.42 1.84
CA ASP A 87 -7.51 5.39 1.14
C ASP A 87 -8.34 6.51 0.51
N GLU A 88 -9.49 6.21 -0.10
CA GLU A 88 -10.42 7.22 -0.64
C GLU A 88 -11.03 8.10 0.47
N ALA A 89 -11.46 7.50 1.58
CA ALA A 89 -12.00 8.27 2.70
C ALA A 89 -10.96 9.21 3.30
N ARG A 90 -9.71 8.74 3.44
CA ARG A 90 -8.58 9.56 3.89
C ARG A 90 -8.26 10.67 2.90
N LEU A 91 -8.18 10.36 1.61
CA LEU A 91 -7.88 11.35 0.57
C LEU A 91 -8.92 12.48 0.56
N LEU A 92 -10.21 12.15 0.65
CA LEU A 92 -11.28 13.14 0.76
C LEU A 92 -11.18 13.99 2.04
N ALA A 93 -10.76 13.40 3.16
CA ALA A 93 -10.51 14.14 4.40
C ALA A 93 -9.33 15.12 4.26
N GLU A 94 -8.22 14.66 3.66
CA GLU A 94 -7.02 15.46 3.36
C GLU A 94 -7.33 16.61 2.40
N GLU A 95 -8.12 16.37 1.35
CA GLU A 95 -8.56 17.39 0.40
C GLU A 95 -9.42 18.47 1.07
N ARG A 96 -10.32 18.07 1.97
CA ARG A 96 -11.15 18.99 2.74
C ARG A 96 -10.31 19.83 3.70
N ALA A 97 -9.34 19.21 4.39
CA ALA A 97 -8.41 19.92 5.26
C ALA A 97 -7.55 20.91 4.48
N SER A 98 -6.96 20.47 3.37
CA SER A 98 -6.10 21.27 2.51
C SER A 98 -6.86 22.47 1.92
N SER A 99 -8.14 22.28 1.58
CA SER A 99 -9.00 23.35 1.07
C SER A 99 -9.30 24.45 2.09
N LEU A 100 -9.21 24.15 3.40
CA LEU A 100 -9.38 25.13 4.48
C LEU A 100 -8.06 25.80 4.92
N LEU A 101 -6.92 25.20 4.55
CA LEU A 101 -5.57 25.64 4.92
C LEU A 101 -4.83 26.40 3.80
N ILE A 102 -5.51 26.80 2.73
CA ILE A 102 -4.90 27.42 1.52
C ILE A 102 -3.95 28.59 1.86
N ASP A 103 -4.34 29.44 2.81
CA ASP A 103 -3.57 30.62 3.22
C ASP A 103 -2.68 30.37 4.45
N GLU A 104 -2.76 29.19 5.06
CA GLU A 104 -1.95 28.83 6.21
C GLU A 104 -0.65 28.17 5.73
N GLN A 105 0.49 28.68 6.19
CA GLN A 105 1.72 27.91 6.03
C GLN A 105 1.65 26.69 6.92
N GLU A 106 1.61 25.50 6.31
CA GLU A 106 1.74 24.26 7.04
C GLU A 106 3.10 24.24 7.74
N GLU A 107 3.05 24.20 9.06
CA GLU A 107 4.20 24.19 9.94
C GLU A 107 4.40 22.80 10.56
N ASP A 108 3.99 21.75 9.85
CA ASP A 108 4.27 20.38 10.27
C ASP A 108 5.66 19.93 9.81
N GLY A 109 6.29 19.08 10.63
CA GLY A 109 7.59 18.50 10.33
C GLY A 109 8.56 18.49 11.51
N PHE A 110 9.85 18.32 11.19
CA PHE A 110 10.91 18.29 12.19
C PHE A 110 11.69 19.60 12.20
N ILE A 111 11.81 20.20 13.38
CA ILE A 111 12.67 21.34 13.62
C ILE A 111 14.07 20.88 14.02
N ARG A 112 15.08 21.61 13.54
CA ARG A 112 16.47 21.38 13.90
C ARG A 112 16.80 22.16 15.17
N GLU A 113 16.87 21.48 16.30
CA GLU A 113 17.33 22.04 17.57
C GLU A 113 18.85 21.98 17.69
N GLY A 114 19.44 23.03 18.26
CA GLY A 114 20.88 23.17 18.50
C GLY A 114 21.47 24.47 17.91
N PRO A 115 22.80 24.55 17.79
CA PRO A 115 23.75 23.46 17.97
C PRO A 115 23.98 23.09 19.44
N PHE A 116 24.12 21.78 19.69
CA PHE A 116 24.60 21.23 20.95
C PHE A 116 26.07 20.81 20.81
N LEU A 117 26.81 20.75 21.92
CA LEU A 117 28.22 20.32 21.95
C LEU A 117 28.34 19.02 22.76
N ALA A 118 28.87 17.98 22.14
CA ALA A 118 29.30 16.76 22.80
C ALA A 118 30.68 16.35 22.26
N ASN A 119 31.63 16.05 23.14
CA ASN A 119 33.01 15.66 22.79
C ASN A 119 33.71 16.62 21.81
N GLY A 120 33.44 17.93 21.92
CA GLY A 120 34.00 18.96 21.04
C GLY A 120 33.38 19.04 19.64
N GLN A 121 32.41 18.18 19.31
CA GLN A 121 31.71 18.17 18.03
C GLN A 121 30.32 18.81 18.17
N LYS A 122 29.95 19.64 17.18
CA LYS A 122 28.60 20.20 17.09
C LYS A 122 27.66 19.18 16.49
N TYR A 123 26.52 19.00 17.12
CA TYR A 123 25.42 18.20 16.55
C TYR A 123 24.09 18.94 16.71
N PHE A 124 23.13 18.51 15.91
CA PHE A 124 21.76 19.02 15.91
C PHE A 124 20.81 17.86 16.15
N ARG A 125 19.73 18.13 16.86
CA ARG A 125 18.65 17.16 17.05
C ARG A 125 17.49 17.52 16.13
N MET A 126 16.92 16.53 15.45
CA MET A 126 15.64 16.69 14.79
C MET A 126 14.54 16.41 15.80
N VAL A 127 13.68 17.38 16.08
CA VAL A 127 12.57 17.25 17.02
C VAL A 127 11.26 17.48 16.27
N LYS A 128 10.27 16.63 16.52
CA LYS A 128 8.93 16.77 15.92
C LYS A 128 8.33 18.09 16.42
N ARG A 129 7.89 18.94 15.51
CA ARG A 129 7.19 20.18 15.85
C ARG A 129 5.86 19.82 16.52
N GLN A 130 5.46 20.60 17.52
CA GLN A 130 4.17 20.39 18.17
C GLN A 130 3.06 20.72 17.17
N PRO A 131 2.03 19.86 17.03
CA PRO A 131 0.90 20.12 16.15
C PRO A 131 0.28 21.49 16.45
N LYS A 132 0.05 22.29 15.40
CA LYS A 132 -0.60 23.61 15.49
C LYS A 132 -2.10 23.42 15.32
N ALA A 133 -2.89 24.02 16.21
CA ALA A 133 -4.33 24.14 16.03
C ALA A 133 -4.66 25.32 15.11
N TYR A 134 -5.65 25.14 14.24
CA TYR A 134 -6.06 26.14 13.26
C TYR A 134 -7.50 26.60 13.50
N ALA A 135 -7.72 27.92 13.49
CA ALA A 135 -9.06 28.47 13.69
C ALA A 135 -10.03 28.07 12.56
N CYS A 136 -9.54 27.96 11.33
CA CYS A 136 -10.33 27.50 10.18
C CYS A 136 -10.76 26.01 10.28
N LEU A 137 -10.06 25.22 11.10
CA LEU A 137 -10.40 23.83 11.40
C LEU A 137 -11.20 23.69 12.71
N GLY A 138 -11.81 24.78 13.20
CA GLY A 138 -12.57 24.77 14.45
C GLY A 138 -11.71 24.64 15.70
N GLY A 139 -10.43 25.05 15.63
CA GLY A 139 -9.49 24.93 16.76
C GLY A 139 -8.85 23.56 16.88
N LEU A 140 -9.03 22.68 15.89
CA LEU A 140 -8.37 21.38 15.79
C LEU A 140 -7.01 21.51 15.08
N THR A 141 -6.14 20.55 15.33
CA THR A 141 -4.97 20.31 14.48
C THR A 141 -5.40 19.71 13.14
N ARG A 142 -4.52 19.77 12.13
CA ARG A 142 -4.77 19.15 10.82
C ARG A 142 -5.14 17.66 10.97
N GLN A 143 -4.32 16.92 11.72
CA GLN A 143 -4.52 15.50 11.97
C GLN A 143 -5.88 15.22 12.66
N GLU A 144 -6.21 15.92 13.74
CA GLU A 144 -7.49 15.72 14.46
C GLU A 144 -8.70 16.04 13.57
N TYR A 145 -8.60 17.07 12.73
CA TYR A 145 -9.64 17.42 11.76
C TYR A 145 -9.79 16.33 10.70
N GLU A 146 -8.69 15.84 10.14
CA GLU A 146 -8.69 14.76 9.15
C GLU A 146 -9.30 13.48 9.74
N GLU A 147 -8.94 13.08 10.96
CA GLU A 147 -9.52 11.91 11.65
C GLU A 147 -11.03 12.06 11.94
N GLN A 148 -11.50 13.28 12.26
CA GLN A 148 -12.93 13.55 12.40
C GLN A 148 -13.66 13.52 11.06
N CYS A 149 -13.05 14.10 10.03
CA CYS A 149 -13.59 14.18 8.69
C CYS A 149 -13.67 12.80 8.03
N GLU A 150 -12.62 11.97 8.14
CA GLU A 150 -12.58 10.60 7.64
C GLU A 150 -13.72 9.77 8.24
N ARG A 151 -13.93 9.83 9.56
CA ARG A 151 -15.07 9.16 10.21
C ARG A 151 -16.41 9.63 9.68
N ALA A 152 -16.59 10.95 9.54
CA ALA A 152 -17.83 11.52 9.02
C ALA A 152 -18.08 11.09 7.56
N ILE A 153 -17.04 10.95 6.75
CA ILE A 153 -17.12 10.46 5.37
C ILE A 153 -17.55 8.99 5.35
N ILE A 154 -16.91 8.13 6.14
CA ILE A 154 -17.23 6.70 6.21
C ILE A 154 -18.70 6.45 6.62
N GLU A 155 -19.22 7.28 7.52
CA GLU A 155 -20.58 7.17 8.05
C GLU A 155 -21.63 7.78 7.12
N ASN A 156 -21.40 9.00 6.62
CA ASN A 156 -22.45 9.80 5.96
C ASN A 156 -22.31 9.85 4.44
N GLU A 157 -21.09 9.76 3.92
CA GLU A 157 -20.78 9.96 2.51
C GLU A 157 -19.75 8.91 2.02
N PRO A 158 -20.05 7.61 2.16
CA PRO A 158 -19.07 6.55 1.93
C PRO A 158 -18.59 6.55 0.46
N PRO A 159 -17.28 6.48 0.20
CA PRO A 159 -16.73 6.36 -1.15
C PRO A 159 -17.29 5.18 -1.92
N VAL A 160 -17.45 5.38 -3.23
CA VAL A 160 -17.91 4.34 -4.16
C VAL A 160 -16.72 3.56 -4.69
N ILE A 161 -16.69 2.24 -4.44
CA ILE A 161 -15.59 1.37 -4.85
C ILE A 161 -16.06 0.39 -5.93
N HIS A 162 -15.24 0.26 -6.97
CA HIS A 162 -15.34 -0.79 -7.98
C HIS A 162 -14.08 -1.65 -7.96
N GLU A 163 -14.22 -2.94 -8.29
CA GLU A 163 -13.06 -3.70 -8.74
C GLU A 163 -12.55 -3.11 -10.05
N SER A 164 -11.23 -2.98 -10.17
CA SER A 164 -10.63 -2.37 -11.34
C SER A 164 -9.16 -2.78 -11.54
N PHE A 165 -8.69 -2.53 -12.77
CA PHE A 165 -7.31 -2.61 -13.18
C PHE A 165 -6.93 -1.29 -13.85
N THR A 166 -5.84 -0.68 -13.41
CA THR A 166 -5.30 0.56 -13.96
C THR A 166 -3.83 0.37 -14.29
N ILE A 167 -3.45 0.67 -15.53
CA ILE A 167 -2.10 0.46 -16.05
C ILE A 167 -1.30 1.76 -15.96
N GLU A 168 -0.10 1.65 -15.39
CA GLU A 168 0.85 2.75 -15.26
C GLU A 168 2.12 2.49 -16.08
N SER A 169 2.21 3.10 -17.25
CA SER A 169 3.28 2.84 -18.22
C SER A 169 4.65 3.46 -17.88
N GLY A 170 4.69 4.33 -16.87
CA GLY A 170 5.90 5.04 -16.43
C GLY A 170 6.82 4.26 -15.50
N TYR A 171 6.46 3.03 -15.13
CA TYR A 171 7.18 2.30 -14.10
C TYR A 171 8.54 1.74 -14.60
N ARG A 172 9.55 1.77 -13.72
CA ARG A 172 10.93 1.43 -14.09
C ARG A 172 11.18 -0.08 -14.19
N TYR A 173 10.57 -0.85 -13.30
CA TYR A 173 10.88 -2.28 -13.09
C TYR A 173 9.90 -3.23 -13.79
N GLY A 174 8.95 -2.69 -14.54
CA GLY A 174 7.87 -3.38 -15.25
C GLY A 174 6.90 -2.34 -15.78
N ILE A 175 5.77 -2.78 -16.33
CA ILE A 175 4.60 -1.94 -16.53
C ILE A 175 3.80 -1.99 -15.22
N GLY A 176 3.47 -0.82 -14.67
CA GLY A 176 2.70 -0.73 -13.44
C GLY A 176 1.27 -1.24 -13.64
N LEU A 177 0.74 -1.92 -12.63
CA LEU A 177 -0.66 -2.31 -12.54
C LEU A 177 -1.16 -1.99 -11.13
N TYR A 178 -2.16 -1.12 -11.02
CA TYR A 178 -2.91 -0.95 -9.78
C TYR A 178 -4.20 -1.75 -9.91
N ALA A 179 -4.44 -2.68 -8.99
CA ALA A 179 -5.59 -3.57 -9.02
C ALA A 179 -6.41 -3.46 -7.73
N ILE A 180 -7.68 -3.11 -7.86
CA ILE A 180 -8.65 -3.11 -6.75
C ILE A 180 -9.47 -4.38 -6.86
N VAL A 181 -9.50 -5.19 -5.80
CA VAL A 181 -10.19 -6.50 -5.79
C VAL A 181 -11.12 -6.65 -4.60
N GLN A 182 -12.25 -7.32 -4.82
CA GLN A 182 -13.17 -7.65 -3.75
C GLN A 182 -12.71 -8.95 -3.07
N ALA A 183 -12.01 -8.80 -1.95
CA ALA A 183 -11.56 -9.89 -1.09
C ALA A 183 -11.38 -9.39 0.35
N ASP A 184 -11.60 -10.27 1.32
CA ASP A 184 -11.44 -9.93 2.75
C ASP A 184 -9.96 -9.70 3.12
N GLU A 185 -9.07 -10.52 2.56
CA GLU A 185 -7.62 -10.45 2.80
C GLU A 185 -6.86 -10.83 1.52
N ILE A 186 -5.73 -10.16 1.30
CA ILE A 186 -4.73 -10.55 0.33
C ILE A 186 -4.05 -11.83 0.80
N ASN A 187 -4.19 -12.88 0.01
CA ASN A 187 -3.49 -14.14 0.15
C ASN A 187 -3.08 -14.64 -1.24
N ARG A 188 -2.37 -15.77 -1.26
CA ARG A 188 -1.89 -16.37 -2.50
C ARG A 188 -3.01 -16.63 -3.51
N GLU A 189 -4.14 -17.19 -3.07
CA GLU A 189 -5.26 -17.53 -3.96
C GLU A 189 -5.87 -16.28 -4.59
N VAL A 190 -6.08 -15.23 -3.79
CA VAL A 190 -6.59 -13.94 -4.28
C VAL A 190 -5.66 -13.37 -5.35
N ILE A 191 -4.35 -13.35 -5.10
CA ILE A 191 -3.38 -12.82 -6.07
C ILE A 191 -3.38 -13.63 -7.37
N GLU A 192 -3.36 -14.96 -7.28
CA GLU A 192 -3.40 -15.83 -8.44
C GLU A 192 -4.67 -15.63 -9.28
N ARG A 193 -5.83 -15.55 -8.63
CA ARG A 193 -7.13 -15.27 -9.26
C ARG A 193 -7.15 -13.89 -9.92
N THR A 194 -6.58 -12.88 -9.28
CA THR A 194 -6.47 -11.52 -9.84
C THR A 194 -5.63 -11.51 -11.11
N ILE A 195 -4.50 -12.22 -11.13
CA ILE A 195 -3.64 -12.34 -12.32
C ILE A 195 -4.39 -13.05 -13.46
N GLU A 196 -5.14 -14.10 -13.15
CA GLU A 196 -5.98 -14.80 -14.14
C GLU A 196 -7.04 -13.88 -14.71
N ARG A 197 -7.77 -13.18 -13.84
CA ARG A 197 -8.80 -12.23 -14.26
C ARG A 197 -8.24 -11.11 -15.12
N PHE A 198 -7.10 -10.55 -14.74
CA PHE A 198 -6.42 -9.52 -15.53
C PHE A 198 -6.04 -10.01 -16.94
N ARG A 199 -5.63 -11.28 -17.06
CA ARG A 199 -5.37 -11.91 -18.36
C ARG A 199 -6.65 -12.14 -19.16
N GLU A 200 -7.73 -12.58 -18.52
CA GLU A 200 -9.03 -12.79 -19.18
C GLU A 200 -9.59 -11.51 -19.80
N VAL A 201 -9.42 -10.37 -19.12
CA VAL A 201 -9.85 -9.07 -19.66
C VAL A 201 -8.88 -8.52 -20.72
N GLY A 202 -7.76 -9.19 -20.97
CA GLY A 202 -6.80 -8.87 -22.03
C GLY A 202 -5.63 -7.99 -21.59
N GLU A 203 -5.26 -8.01 -20.31
CA GLU A 203 -4.14 -7.24 -19.73
C GLU A 203 -4.23 -5.72 -20.04
N LYS A 204 -5.43 -5.15 -19.84
CA LYS A 204 -5.77 -3.75 -20.14
C LYS A 204 -6.51 -3.10 -18.96
N ASP A 205 -6.67 -1.79 -19.03
CA ASP A 205 -7.55 -1.08 -18.10
C ASP A 205 -8.96 -1.66 -18.13
N TRP A 206 -9.51 -1.86 -16.94
CA TRP A 206 -10.83 -2.45 -16.76
C TRP A 206 -11.45 -1.98 -15.45
N GLN A 207 -12.77 -1.88 -15.43
CA GLN A 207 -13.53 -1.61 -14.23
C GLN A 207 -14.79 -2.48 -14.27
N SER A 208 -15.15 -3.04 -13.12
CA SER A 208 -16.39 -3.78 -12.95
C SER A 208 -17.59 -2.85 -13.07
N GLU A 209 -18.64 -3.28 -13.77
CA GLU A 209 -19.93 -2.59 -13.80
C GLU A 209 -20.63 -2.64 -12.44
N CYS A 210 -20.31 -3.66 -11.62
CA CYS A 210 -20.86 -3.82 -10.29
C CYS A 210 -20.04 -3.05 -9.26
N LEU A 211 -20.76 -2.38 -8.37
CA LEU A 211 -20.22 -1.73 -7.19
C LEU A 211 -19.92 -2.78 -6.11
N VAL A 212 -18.86 -2.56 -5.32
CA VAL A 212 -18.68 -3.33 -4.09
C VAL A 212 -19.79 -2.94 -3.12
N SER A 213 -20.50 -3.94 -2.58
CA SER A 213 -21.59 -3.69 -1.63
C SER A 213 -21.09 -2.95 -0.39
N ARG A 214 -21.82 -1.94 0.06
CA ARG A 214 -21.51 -1.18 1.28
C ARG A 214 -21.40 -2.08 2.52
N GLU A 215 -22.13 -3.19 2.55
CA GLU A 215 -22.11 -4.17 3.65
C GLU A 215 -20.76 -4.88 3.79
N LEU A 216 -19.97 -4.92 2.71
CA LEU A 216 -18.64 -5.52 2.69
C LEU A 216 -17.52 -4.50 2.95
N LEU A 217 -17.87 -3.22 3.03
CA LEU A 217 -16.92 -2.12 3.26
C LEU A 217 -16.89 -1.74 4.75
N PRO A 218 -15.75 -1.26 5.26
CA PRO A 218 -15.60 -0.98 6.68
C PRO A 218 -16.50 0.16 7.15
N VAL A 219 -16.87 0.12 8.44
CA VAL A 219 -17.65 1.18 9.12
C VAL A 219 -16.78 1.99 10.09
N GLU A 220 -15.51 1.61 10.22
CA GLU A 220 -14.50 2.29 11.03
C GLU A 220 -13.30 2.70 10.15
N THR A 221 -12.51 3.67 10.63
CA THR A 221 -11.26 4.08 9.98
C THR A 221 -10.21 2.98 10.06
N GLN A 222 -9.20 3.04 9.20
CA GLN A 222 -8.08 2.09 9.23
C GLN A 222 -7.35 2.16 10.58
N GLU A 223 -7.15 3.36 11.11
CA GLU A 223 -6.45 3.56 12.38
C GLU A 223 -7.20 2.93 13.56
N ASN A 224 -8.54 3.02 13.59
CA ASN A 224 -9.35 2.36 14.62
C ASN A 224 -9.26 0.84 14.52
N ALA A 225 -9.32 0.30 13.29
CA ALA A 225 -9.16 -1.14 13.05
C ALA A 225 -7.80 -1.66 13.53
N LEU A 226 -6.72 -0.92 13.24
CA LEU A 226 -5.35 -1.26 13.68
C LEU A 226 -5.16 -1.10 15.19
N SER A 227 -5.68 -0.02 15.78
CA SER A 227 -5.59 0.25 17.22
C SER A 227 -6.29 -0.83 18.04
N ARG A 228 -7.48 -1.28 17.60
CA ARG A 228 -8.20 -2.39 18.20
C ARG A 228 -7.37 -3.66 18.27
N ILE A 229 -6.60 -3.95 17.21
CA ILE A 229 -5.71 -5.12 17.16
C ILE A 229 -4.53 -4.96 18.11
N HIS A 230 -3.90 -3.79 18.13
CA HIS A 230 -2.80 -3.52 19.07
C HIS A 230 -3.25 -3.67 20.52
N HIS A 231 -4.45 -3.19 20.88
CA HIS A 231 -5.02 -3.40 22.21
C HIS A 231 -5.26 -4.87 22.53
N LEU A 232 -5.77 -5.66 21.57
CA LEU A 232 -5.98 -7.10 21.77
C LEU A 232 -4.66 -7.88 21.93
N GLN A 233 -3.59 -7.45 21.25
CA GLN A 233 -2.26 -8.08 21.35
C GLN A 233 -1.49 -7.66 22.61
N THR A 234 -1.79 -6.50 23.20
CA THR A 234 -1.12 -5.96 24.39
C THR A 234 -1.90 -6.18 25.69
N ALA A 235 -3.10 -6.76 25.62
CA ALA A 235 -3.90 -7.09 26.79
C ALA A 235 -3.19 -8.15 27.67
N PRO A 236 -3.13 -7.96 29.01
CA PRO A 236 -2.55 -8.95 29.91
C PRO A 236 -3.34 -10.25 29.84
N GLY A 237 -2.72 -11.30 29.27
CA GLY A 237 -3.35 -12.62 29.07
C GLY A 237 -3.20 -13.20 27.66
N ALA A 238 -2.76 -12.42 26.66
CA ALA A 238 -2.58 -12.90 25.28
C ALA A 238 -1.36 -13.82 25.06
N GLY A 239 -0.62 -14.17 26.13
CA GLY A 239 0.62 -14.94 26.10
C GLY A 239 0.58 -16.35 26.70
N GLU A 240 -0.57 -16.84 27.17
CA GLU A 240 -0.70 -18.23 27.64
C GLU A 240 -1.26 -19.12 26.52
N PHE A 241 -0.45 -19.39 25.50
CA PHE A 241 -0.62 -20.58 24.68
C PHE A 241 0.24 -21.71 25.25
N ASP A 242 -0.49 -22.67 25.80
CA ASP A 242 -0.15 -23.93 26.43
C ASP A 242 1.17 -24.59 25.96
N GLU A 243 2.21 -24.46 26.78
CA GLU A 243 3.48 -25.20 26.65
C GLU A 243 3.39 -26.59 27.32
N LYS A 244 2.23 -27.27 27.22
CA LYS A 244 2.04 -28.66 27.65
C LYS A 244 1.66 -29.58 26.50
N LEU A 245 2.61 -29.80 25.60
CA LEU A 245 2.81 -31.12 24.99
C LEU A 245 4.26 -31.55 25.24
N LYS A 246 4.52 -31.98 26.48
CA LYS A 246 5.61 -32.90 26.77
C LYS A 246 5.12 -34.31 26.45
N VAL A 247 5.72 -34.86 25.40
CA VAL A 247 6.16 -36.26 25.23
C VAL A 247 5.77 -37.20 26.38
N GLU A 248 4.93 -38.18 26.07
CA GLU A 248 5.21 -39.61 26.28
C GLU A 248 4.84 -40.37 25.01
#